data_AF-A0A934H2T1-F1
#
_entry.id   AF-A0A934H2T1-F1
#
_cell.length_a   1.000
_cell.length_b   1.000
_cell.length_c   1.000
_cell.angle_alpha   90.00
_cell.angle_beta   90.00
_cell.angle_gamma   90.00
#
_symmetry.space_group_name_H-M   'P 1'
#
loop_
_entity.id
_entity.type
_entity.pdbx_description
1 polymer ?
#
loop_
_entity_poly.entity_id
_entity_poly.type
_entity_poly.pdbx_seq_one_letter_code
_entity_poly.pdbx_strand_id
1 'polypeptide(L)'
;MELLPVLQTGRLIVLCAPHAARDESARLAAELALRGAVTMLDGGNRFLPYRVVHLLRRKTVNVAAASNRLFVRRAFTCYEMNSLLADTPALHQPCLIFDLLNTFFDDHVPIHETDRLLKSCLGQIHRLRLSAPVVVTIAPPLVEERAFLIEQVCASADHLLHLAPPISPICQPPLF
;
A
#
# COMPACT_ATOMS: atom_id res chain seq x y z
N MET A 1 -8.95 8.50 9.23
CA MET A 1 -8.23 9.35 8.27
C MET A 1 -8.88 9.22 6.91
N GLU A 2 -9.34 10.31 6.31
CA GLU A 2 -9.89 10.31 4.95
C GLU A 2 -8.78 10.69 3.96
N LEU A 3 -8.31 9.73 3.17
CA LEU A 3 -7.28 9.97 2.14
C LEU A 3 -7.87 10.53 0.85
N LEU A 4 -9.19 10.45 0.67
CA LEU A 4 -9.88 10.81 -0.56
C LEU A 4 -9.63 12.26 -1.02
N PRO A 5 -9.54 13.28 -0.14
CA PRO A 5 -9.29 14.66 -0.58
C PRO A 5 -7.90 14.87 -1.19
N VAL A 6 -6.91 14.06 -0.82
CA VAL A 6 -5.52 14.20 -1.29
C VAL A 6 -5.21 13.30 -2.49
N LEU A 7 -6.13 12.42 -2.90
CA LEU A 7 -5.95 11.56 -4.07
C LEU A 7 -6.14 12.36 -5.35
N GLN A 8 -5.02 12.83 -5.89
CA GLN A 8 -4.96 13.57 -7.16
C GLN A 8 -3.96 12.89 -8.10
N THR A 9 -4.27 12.89 -9.40
CA THR A 9 -3.32 12.45 -10.42
C THR A 9 -2.01 13.22 -10.29
N GLY A 10 -0.88 12.52 -10.49
CA GLY A 10 0.46 13.08 -10.30
C GLY A 10 0.98 12.98 -8.87
N ARG A 11 0.15 12.60 -7.87
CA ARG A 11 0.56 12.51 -6.47
C ARG A 11 0.92 11.08 -6.06
N LEU A 12 2.03 10.97 -5.35
CA LEU A 12 2.43 9.81 -4.55
C LEU A 12 2.18 10.09 -3.07
N ILE A 13 1.27 9.33 -2.47
CA ILE A 13 1.03 9.35 -1.03
C ILE A 13 1.69 8.13 -0.40
N VAL A 14 2.49 8.33 0.63
CA VAL A 14 3.12 7.26 1.41
C VAL A 14 2.49 7.22 2.81
N LEU A 15 2.00 6.03 3.17
CA LEU A 15 1.45 5.70 4.48
C LEU A 15 2.47 4.86 5.24
N CYS A 16 3.13 5.44 6.24
CA CYS A 16 4.00 4.72 7.15
C CYS A 16 3.22 4.38 8.42
N ALA A 17 3.01 3.08 8.67
CA ALA A 17 2.10 2.63 9.71
C ALA A 17 2.48 1.24 10.24
N PRO A 18 2.21 0.95 11.53
CA PRO A 18 2.22 -0.42 12.03
C PRO A 18 1.38 -1.33 11.13
N HIS A 19 1.91 -2.51 10.81
CA HIS A 19 1.29 -3.46 9.89
C HIS A 19 0.94 -2.88 8.49
N ALA A 20 1.67 -1.85 8.05
CA ALA A 20 1.52 -1.21 6.74
C ALA A 20 0.09 -0.75 6.42
N ALA A 21 -0.59 -0.14 7.41
CA ALA A 21 -1.90 0.51 7.27
C ALA A 21 -2.99 -0.46 6.76
N ARG A 22 -2.97 -1.71 7.21
CA ARG A 22 -3.85 -2.79 6.73
C ARG A 22 -5.34 -2.41 6.76
N ASP A 23 -5.79 -1.76 7.83
CA ASP A 23 -7.20 -1.43 8.04
C ASP A 23 -7.64 -0.21 7.24
N GLU A 24 -6.78 0.79 7.18
CA GLU A 24 -6.95 2.01 6.37
C GLU A 24 -6.96 1.66 4.89
N SER A 25 -6.09 0.75 4.46
CA SER A 25 -6.02 0.24 3.09
C SER A 25 -7.32 -0.45 2.68
N ALA A 26 -7.90 -1.28 3.56
CA ALA A 26 -9.18 -1.94 3.30
C ALA A 26 -10.33 -0.91 3.19
N ARG A 27 -10.34 0.13 4.04
CA ARG A 27 -11.31 1.22 3.94
C ARG A 27 -11.16 1.98 2.63
N LEU A 28 -9.94 2.37 2.28
CA LEU A 28 -9.66 3.11 1.06
C LEU A 28 -10.04 2.30 -0.19
N ALA A 29 -9.67 1.03 -0.26
CA ALA A 29 -10.04 0.15 -1.37
C ALA A 29 -11.56 0.07 -1.56
N ALA A 30 -12.32 -0.05 -0.45
CA ALA A 30 -13.78 -0.06 -0.52
C ALA A 30 -14.35 1.28 -1.02
N GLU A 31 -13.84 2.42 -0.56
CA GLU A 31 -14.29 3.74 -1.04
C GLU A 31 -14.01 3.94 -2.53
N LEU A 32 -12.82 3.55 -2.99
CA LEU A 32 -12.43 3.70 -4.37
C LEU A 32 -13.20 2.76 -5.30
N ALA A 33 -13.46 1.52 -4.88
CA ALA A 33 -14.24 0.56 -5.64
C ALA A 33 -15.68 1.03 -5.89
N LEU A 34 -16.27 1.81 -4.98
CA LEU A 34 -17.58 2.43 -5.19
C LEU A 34 -17.54 3.46 -6.32
N ARG A 35 -16.39 4.11 -6.55
CA ARG A 35 -16.18 5.17 -7.55
C ARG A 35 -15.71 4.64 -8.90
N GLY A 36 -14.97 3.53 -8.94
CA GLY A 36 -14.44 3.00 -10.19
C GLY A 36 -13.43 1.88 -10.01
N ALA A 37 -12.72 1.55 -11.09
CA ALA A 37 -11.64 0.57 -11.11
C ALA A 37 -10.48 0.99 -10.19
N VAL A 38 -9.81 0.01 -9.57
CA VAL A 38 -8.66 0.22 -8.69
C VAL A 38 -7.63 -0.87 -8.96
N THR A 39 -6.39 -0.46 -9.26
CA THR A 39 -5.25 -1.39 -9.32
C THR A 39 -4.68 -1.55 -7.92
N MET A 40 -4.43 -2.80 -7.51
CA MET A 40 -3.84 -3.10 -6.21
C MET A 40 -2.68 -4.09 -6.36
N LEU A 41 -1.51 -3.69 -5.87
CA LEU A 41 -0.28 -4.48 -5.89
C LEU A 41 0.10 -4.78 -4.44
N ASP A 42 0.16 -6.05 -4.05
CA ASP A 42 0.39 -6.47 -2.66
C ASP A 42 1.77 -7.12 -2.50
N GLY A 43 2.64 -6.53 -1.68
CA GLY A 43 3.95 -7.08 -1.32
C GLY A 43 3.99 -7.74 0.07
N GLY A 44 3.03 -7.41 0.94
CA GLY A 44 3.04 -7.83 2.35
C GLY A 44 1.80 -8.56 2.82
N ASN A 45 1.01 -9.12 1.91
CA ASN A 45 -0.24 -9.83 2.23
C ASN A 45 -1.23 -8.96 3.00
N ARG A 46 -1.35 -7.68 2.63
CA ARG A 46 -2.19 -6.72 3.36
C ARG A 46 -3.58 -6.58 2.78
N PHE A 47 -3.82 -7.05 1.56
CA PHE A 47 -5.16 -6.98 0.99
C PHE A 47 -6.12 -7.90 1.77
N LEU A 48 -7.22 -7.32 2.28
CA LEU A 48 -8.23 -8.00 3.09
C LEU A 48 -9.56 -8.11 2.35
N PRO A 49 -9.75 -9.11 1.47
CA PRO A 49 -10.95 -9.20 0.62
C PRO A 49 -12.25 -9.24 1.42
N TYR A 50 -12.32 -10.05 2.49
CA TYR A 50 -13.51 -10.14 3.33
C TYR A 50 -13.85 -8.83 4.04
N ARG A 51 -12.83 -8.09 4.49
CA ARG A 51 -13.04 -6.79 5.15
C ARG A 51 -13.52 -5.75 4.15
N VAL A 52 -12.95 -5.72 2.95
CA VAL A 52 -13.40 -4.84 1.86
C VAL A 52 -14.86 -5.15 1.51
N VAL A 53 -15.21 -6.43 1.31
CA VAL A 53 -16.59 -6.85 1.03
C VAL A 53 -17.55 -6.46 2.16
N HIS A 54 -17.15 -6.63 3.41
CA HIS A 54 -17.95 -6.20 4.56
C HIS A 54 -18.20 -4.68 4.55
N LEU A 55 -17.16 -3.88 4.26
CA LEU A 55 -17.28 -2.42 4.15
C LEU A 55 -18.17 -2.00 2.98
N LEU A 56 -18.09 -2.70 1.84
CA LEU A 56 -18.94 -2.45 0.68
C LEU A 56 -20.41 -2.76 0.97
N ARG A 57 -20.71 -3.86 1.67
CA ARG A 57 -22.09 -4.23 2.07
C ARG A 57 -22.80 -3.14 2.87
N ARG A 58 -22.04 -2.32 3.61
CA ARG A 58 -22.59 -1.20 4.40
C ARG A 58 -22.91 0.03 3.55
N LYS A 59 -22.51 0.05 2.27
CA LYS A 59 -22.55 1.24 1.41
C LYS A 59 -23.25 1.03 0.07
N THR A 60 -23.38 -0.21 -0.38
CA THR A 60 -24.06 -0.53 -1.63
C THR A 60 -24.73 -1.89 -1.55
N VAL A 61 -25.86 -2.01 -2.25
CA VAL A 61 -26.54 -3.29 -2.49
C VAL A 61 -25.84 -4.10 -3.59
N ASN A 62 -25.15 -3.44 -4.52
CA ASN A 62 -24.46 -4.10 -5.63
C ASN A 62 -22.98 -4.35 -5.31
N VAL A 63 -22.75 -5.19 -4.29
CA VAL A 63 -21.41 -5.50 -3.78
C VAL A 63 -20.55 -6.21 -4.82
N ALA A 64 -21.15 -7.11 -5.62
CA ALA A 64 -20.42 -7.83 -6.66
C ALA A 64 -19.84 -6.90 -7.71
N ALA A 65 -20.63 -5.93 -8.21
CA ALA A 65 -20.13 -4.96 -9.18
C ALA A 65 -19.01 -4.08 -8.62
N ALA A 66 -19.10 -3.67 -7.34
CA ALA A 66 -18.03 -2.92 -6.69
C ALA A 66 -16.76 -3.77 -6.52
N SER A 67 -16.88 -5.01 -6.05
CA SER A 67 -15.74 -5.93 -5.90
C SER A 67 -15.04 -6.23 -7.23
N ASN A 68 -15.80 -6.36 -8.33
CA ASN A 68 -15.26 -6.63 -9.67
C ASN A 68 -14.43 -5.46 -10.26
N ARG A 69 -14.40 -4.31 -9.58
CA ARG A 69 -13.54 -3.16 -9.94
C ARG A 69 -12.16 -3.22 -9.28
N LEU A 70 -11.92 -4.19 -8.40
CA LEU A 70 -10.66 -4.35 -7.68
C LEU A 70 -9.75 -5.34 -8.42
N PHE A 71 -8.68 -4.83 -9.02
CA PHE A 71 -7.69 -5.64 -9.76
C PHE A 71 -6.48 -5.88 -8.89
N VAL A 72 -6.36 -7.09 -8.34
CA VAL A 72 -5.32 -7.42 -7.35
C VAL A 72 -4.26 -8.30 -7.97
N ARG A 73 -2.99 -7.94 -7.76
CA ARG A 73 -1.84 -8.77 -8.07
C ARG A 73 -0.89 -8.77 -6.87
N ARG A 74 -0.13 -9.85 -6.71
CA ARG A 74 0.77 -10.05 -5.58
C ARG A 74 2.18 -10.37 -6.04
N ALA A 75 3.14 -9.87 -5.29
CA ALA A 75 4.53 -10.30 -5.36
C ALA A 75 4.96 -10.89 -4.00
N PHE A 76 5.91 -11.82 -4.04
CA PHE A 76 6.49 -12.46 -2.86
C PHE A 76 7.96 -12.09 -2.68
N THR A 77 8.65 -11.65 -3.73
CA THR A 77 10.05 -11.20 -3.70
C THR A 77 10.22 -9.78 -4.24
N CYS A 78 11.33 -9.11 -3.91
CA CYS A 78 11.63 -7.78 -4.45
C CYS A 78 11.79 -7.80 -5.98
N TYR A 79 12.28 -8.91 -6.55
CA TYR A 79 12.33 -9.13 -7.99
C TYR A 79 10.93 -9.17 -8.60
N GLU A 80 10.04 -9.98 -8.04
CA GLU A 80 8.65 -10.07 -8.48
C GLU A 80 7.93 -8.73 -8.31
N MET A 81 8.18 -7.99 -7.23
CA MET A 81 7.58 -6.67 -7.02
C MET A 81 8.03 -5.69 -8.11
N ASN A 82 9.31 -5.71 -8.47
CA ASN A 82 9.84 -4.89 -9.55
C ASN A 82 9.21 -5.25 -10.90
N SER A 83 9.14 -6.54 -11.25
CA SER A 83 8.48 -7.02 -12.47
C SER A 83 6.98 -6.67 -12.47
N LEU A 84 6.31 -6.84 -11.33
CA LEU A 84 4.89 -6.53 -11.16
C LEU A 84 4.60 -5.05 -11.44
N LEU A 85 5.44 -4.15 -10.92
CA LEU A 85 5.35 -2.71 -11.16
C LEU A 85 5.66 -2.36 -12.63
N ALA A 86 6.66 -2.98 -13.22
CA ALA A 86 7.02 -2.78 -14.62
C ALA A 86 5.88 -3.19 -15.57
N ASP A 87 5.28 -4.36 -15.32
CA ASP A 87 4.19 -4.91 -16.15
C ASP A 87 2.84 -4.22 -15.92
N THR A 88 2.71 -3.42 -14.85
CA THR A 88 1.45 -2.73 -14.56
C THR A 88 1.26 -1.56 -15.54
N PRO A 89 0.21 -1.55 -16.37
CA PRO A 89 -0.04 -0.45 -17.29
C PRO A 89 -0.40 0.84 -16.53
N ALA A 90 0.02 1.98 -17.06
CA ALA A 90 -0.32 3.29 -16.49
C ALA A 90 -1.75 3.67 -16.90
N LEU A 91 -2.73 3.21 -16.14
CA LEU A 91 -4.16 3.43 -16.37
C LEU A 91 -4.65 4.70 -15.67
N HIS A 92 -5.76 5.27 -16.15
CA HIS A 92 -6.46 6.39 -15.48
C HIS A 92 -7.33 5.93 -14.30
N GLN A 93 -6.75 5.12 -13.42
CA GLN A 93 -7.42 4.59 -12.24
C GLN A 93 -6.45 4.53 -11.05
N PRO A 94 -6.91 4.73 -9.80
CA PRO A 94 -6.04 4.71 -8.63
C PRO A 94 -5.23 3.42 -8.51
N CYS A 95 -3.97 3.56 -8.10
CA CYS A 95 -3.08 2.42 -7.81
C CYS A 95 -2.73 2.41 -6.32
N LEU A 96 -3.03 1.29 -5.66
CA LEU A 96 -2.67 1.05 -4.26
C LEU A 96 -1.57 0.00 -4.21
N ILE A 97 -0.45 0.32 -3.58
CA ILE A 97 0.70 -0.57 -3.42
C ILE A 97 0.84 -0.86 -1.94
N PHE A 98 0.50 -2.08 -1.54
CA PHE A 98 0.45 -2.47 -0.14
C PHE A 98 1.76 -3.09 0.32
N ASP A 99 2.32 -2.50 1.37
CA ASP A 99 3.51 -2.98 2.08
C ASP A 99 4.67 -3.27 1.14
N LEU A 100 5.02 -2.25 0.34
CA LEU A 100 6.00 -2.34 -0.74
C LEU A 100 7.31 -3.00 -0.28
N LEU A 101 7.81 -2.58 0.87
CA LEU A 101 9.12 -2.98 1.37
C LEU A 101 9.12 -4.36 2.06
N ASN A 102 7.96 -4.98 2.30
CA ASN A 102 7.93 -6.33 2.88
C ASN A 102 8.71 -7.34 2.02
N THR A 103 8.72 -7.18 0.70
CA THR A 103 9.49 -8.05 -0.21
C THR A 103 10.98 -7.72 -0.28
N PHE A 104 11.43 -6.66 0.38
CA PHE A 104 12.82 -6.16 0.38
C PHE A 104 13.59 -6.49 1.65
N PHE A 105 12.97 -7.13 2.64
CA PHE A 105 13.63 -7.54 3.89
C PHE A 105 14.11 -9.00 3.86
N ASP A 106 14.31 -9.59 2.67
CA ASP A 106 14.95 -10.89 2.51
C ASP A 106 16.48 -10.73 2.64
N ASP A 107 17.05 -11.35 3.67
CA ASP A 107 18.48 -11.31 4.00
C ASP A 107 19.37 -12.03 2.98
N HIS A 108 18.80 -12.87 2.12
CA HIS A 108 19.54 -13.49 1.02
C HIS A 108 19.81 -12.55 -0.16
N VAL A 109 19.12 -11.40 -0.22
CA VAL A 109 19.33 -10.41 -1.28
C VAL A 109 20.37 -9.38 -0.81
N PRO A 110 21.49 -9.19 -1.53
CA PRO A 110 22.51 -8.21 -1.17
C PRO A 110 21.96 -6.78 -1.09
N ILE A 111 22.52 -5.98 -0.17
CA ILE A 111 22.10 -4.58 0.04
C ILE A 111 22.14 -3.76 -1.26
N HIS A 112 23.21 -3.86 -2.04
CA HIS A 112 23.35 -3.14 -3.31
C HIS A 112 22.24 -3.51 -4.32
N GLU A 113 21.78 -4.76 -4.30
CA GLU A 113 20.76 -5.25 -5.20
C GLU A 113 19.37 -4.77 -4.75
N THR A 114 19.10 -4.76 -3.44
CA THR A 114 17.86 -4.15 -2.93
C THR A 114 17.75 -2.66 -3.20
N ASP A 115 18.86 -1.92 -3.09
CA ASP A 115 18.91 -0.51 -3.45
C ASP A 115 18.63 -0.29 -4.95
N ARG A 116 19.29 -1.07 -5.81
CA ARG A 116 19.08 -1.02 -7.26
C ARG A 116 17.62 -1.31 -7.64
N LEU A 117 17.04 -2.37 -7.06
CA LEU A 117 15.65 -2.77 -7.30
C LEU A 117 14.66 -1.74 -6.77
N LEU A 118 14.90 -1.15 -5.60
CA LEU A 118 14.02 -0.13 -5.05
C LEU A 118 14.01 1.12 -5.92
N LYS A 119 15.18 1.59 -6.38
CA LYS A 119 15.29 2.70 -7.34
C LYS A 119 14.51 2.41 -8.63
N SER A 120 14.59 1.18 -9.13
CA SER A 120 13.79 0.75 -10.28
C SER A 120 12.28 0.80 -9.99
N CYS A 121 11.85 0.28 -8.84
CA CYS A 121 10.46 0.33 -8.37
C CYS A 121 9.95 1.76 -8.24
N LEU A 122 10.73 2.68 -7.65
CA LEU A 122 10.39 4.10 -7.52
C LEU A 122 10.24 4.78 -8.88
N GLY A 123 11.07 4.42 -9.86
CA GLY A 123 10.91 4.85 -11.26
C GLY A 123 9.58 4.37 -11.86
N GLN A 124 9.18 3.12 -11.62
CA GLN A 124 7.90 2.60 -12.08
C GLN A 124 6.71 3.24 -11.36
N ILE A 125 6.81 3.48 -10.06
CA ILE A 125 5.80 4.20 -9.26
C ILE A 125 5.64 5.63 -9.80
N HIS A 126 6.75 6.30 -10.12
CA HIS A 126 6.73 7.61 -10.75
C HIS A 126 6.00 7.55 -12.10
N ARG A 127 6.29 6.56 -12.95
CA ARG A 127 5.55 6.35 -14.22
C ARG A 127 4.04 6.18 -13.98
N LEU A 128 3.65 5.37 -13.00
CA LEU A 128 2.23 5.09 -12.70
C LEU A 128 1.51 6.34 -12.18
N ARG A 129 2.16 7.15 -11.33
CA ARG A 129 1.52 8.33 -10.73
C ARG A 129 1.17 9.41 -11.76
N LEU A 130 1.84 9.44 -12.91
CA LEU A 130 1.54 10.40 -13.97
C LEU A 130 0.12 10.23 -14.53
N SER A 131 -0.43 9.00 -14.50
CA SER A 131 -1.77 8.71 -15.05
C SER A 131 -2.90 8.75 -14.02
N ALA A 132 -2.58 8.51 -12.74
CA ALA A 132 -3.56 8.41 -11.65
C ALA A 132 -2.89 8.58 -10.27
N PRO A 133 -3.63 8.85 -9.18
CA PRO A 133 -3.06 8.86 -7.84
C PRO A 133 -2.49 7.49 -7.45
N VAL A 134 -1.31 7.50 -6.81
CA VAL A 134 -0.67 6.30 -6.25
C VAL A 134 -0.58 6.43 -4.73
N VAL A 135 -0.99 5.37 -4.03
CA VAL A 135 -0.80 5.23 -2.59
C VAL A 135 0.13 4.06 -2.33
N VAL A 136 1.20 4.29 -1.60
CA VAL A 136 2.12 3.24 -1.12
C VAL A 136 1.96 3.12 0.38
N THR A 137 1.83 1.90 0.88
CA THR A 137 1.94 1.63 2.32
C THR A 137 3.26 0.94 2.61
N ILE A 138 3.85 1.30 3.76
CA ILE A 138 5.06 0.69 4.29
C ILE A 138 4.92 0.51 5.80
N ALA A 139 5.52 -0.54 6.32
CA ALA A 139 5.76 -0.70 7.74
C ALA A 139 7.06 0.02 8.16
N PRO A 140 7.19 0.42 9.44
CA PRO A 140 8.46 0.83 10.03
C PRO A 140 9.57 -0.22 9.81
N PRO A 141 10.86 0.17 9.90
CA PRO A 141 11.96 -0.74 9.59
C PRO A 141 11.92 -1.96 10.50
N LEU A 142 12.04 -3.15 9.91
CA LEU A 142 12.18 -4.40 10.65
C LEU A 142 13.62 -4.63 11.12
N VAL A 143 14.59 -4.12 10.36
CA VAL A 143 16.03 -4.24 10.61
C VAL A 143 16.71 -2.90 10.30
N GLU A 144 17.72 -2.54 11.09
CA GLU A 144 18.39 -1.24 11.02
C GLU A 144 19.22 -1.10 9.74
N GLU A 145 19.84 -2.19 9.29
CA GLU A 145 20.68 -2.26 8.09
C GLU A 145 19.94 -1.89 6.81
N ARG A 146 18.61 -2.03 6.79
CA ARG A 146 17.74 -1.72 5.64
C ARG A 146 16.85 -0.51 5.88
N ALA A 147 17.08 0.27 6.93
CA ALA A 147 16.31 1.49 7.22
C ALA A 147 16.37 2.52 6.09
N PHE A 148 17.49 2.58 5.36
CA PHE A 148 17.67 3.47 4.21
C PHE A 148 16.62 3.26 3.10
N LEU A 149 16.06 2.05 2.96
CA LEU A 149 15.00 1.77 1.99
C LEU A 149 13.72 2.56 2.30
N ILE A 150 13.40 2.70 3.59
CA ILE A 150 12.25 3.49 4.05
C ILE A 150 12.49 4.96 3.78
N GLU A 151 13.69 5.45 4.06
CA GLU A 151 14.07 6.84 3.79
C GLU A 151 13.90 7.18 2.30
N GLN A 152 14.33 6.29 1.40
CA GLN A 152 14.16 6.48 -0.04
C GLN A 152 12.68 6.56 -0.47
N VAL A 153 11.82 5.68 0.07
CA VAL A 153 10.38 5.71 -0.21
C VAL A 153 9.73 6.99 0.33
N CYS A 154 10.04 7.35 1.57
CA CYS A 154 9.53 8.57 2.21
C CYS A 154 9.99 9.83 1.47
N ALA A 155 11.25 9.91 1.04
CA ALA A 155 11.79 11.05 0.29
C ALA A 155 11.15 11.22 -1.09
N SER A 156 10.55 10.16 -1.65
CA SER A 156 9.86 10.20 -2.94
C SER A 156 8.41 10.69 -2.83
N ALA A 157 7.85 10.76 -1.61
CA ALA A 157 6.45 11.06 -1.38
C ALA A 157 6.11 12.54 -1.60
N ASP A 158 5.00 12.82 -2.28
CA ASP A 158 4.38 14.16 -2.27
C ASP A 158 3.68 14.43 -0.93
N HIS A 159 3.10 13.37 -0.35
CA HIS A 159 2.45 13.40 0.96
C HIS A 159 2.88 12.19 1.77
N LEU A 160 3.54 12.46 2.90
CA LEU A 160 3.91 11.43 3.89
C LEU A 160 2.98 11.52 5.10
N LEU A 161 2.39 10.39 5.47
CA LEU A 161 1.49 10.29 6.61
C LEU A 161 1.96 9.16 7.52
N HIS A 162 2.20 9.51 8.79
CA HIS A 162 2.53 8.54 9.83
C HIS A 162 1.28 8.19 10.62
N LEU A 163 0.96 6.90 10.70
CA LEU A 163 -0.10 6.40 11.55
C LEU A 163 0.51 5.83 12.82
N ALA A 164 0.18 6.45 13.95
CA ALA A 164 0.56 5.92 15.25
C ALA A 164 -0.17 4.57 15.50
N PRO A 165 0.46 3.63 16.24
CA PRO A 165 -0.26 2.46 16.72
C PRO A 165 -1.47 2.91 17.56
N PRO A 166 -2.62 2.22 17.47
CA PRO A 166 -3.72 2.50 18.38
C PRO A 166 -3.22 2.31 19.81
N ILE A 167 -3.32 3.35 20.63
CA ILE A 167 -3.02 3.27 22.06
C ILE A 167 -3.98 2.22 22.62
N SER A 168 -3.46 1.06 23.03
CA SER A 168 -4.29 0.06 23.70
C SER A 168 -4.69 0.66 25.05
N PRO A 169 -6.00 0.79 25.36
CA PRO A 169 -6.39 1.18 26.71
C PRO A 169 -5.82 0.13 27.67
N ILE A 170 -5.15 0.59 28.72
CA ILE A 170 -4.67 -0.28 29.80
C ILE A 170 -5.91 -0.96 30.37
N CYS A 171 -6.11 -2.24 30.02
CA CYS A 171 -7.14 -3.05 30.62
C CYS A 171 -6.60 -3.46 31.99
N GLN A 172 -6.92 -2.68 33.02
CA GLN A 172 -6.62 -3.06 34.40
C GLN A 172 -7.35 -4.39 34.65
N PRO A 173 -6.65 -5.49 34.95
CA PRO A 173 -7.32 -6.76 35.21
C PRO A 173 -8.27 -6.57 36.40
N PRO A 174 -9.43 -7.25 36.43
CA PRO A 174 -10.34 -7.16 37.55
C PRO A 174 -9.58 -7.58 38.82
N LEU A 175 -9.59 -6.71 39.83
CA LEU A 175 -9.15 -7.07 41.17
C LEU A 175 -10.10 -8.18 41.65
N PHE A 176 -9.54 -9.34 41.99
CA PHE A 176 -10.27 -10.41 42.68
C PHE A 176 -10.82 -9.92 44.02
#